data_AF-A0A8S3CGT0-F1
#
_entry.id   AF-A0A8S3CGT0-F1
#
_cell.length_a   1.000
_cell.length_b   1.000
_cell.length_c   1.000
_cell.angle_alpha   90.00
_cell.angle_beta   90.00
_cell.angle_gamma   90.00
#
_symmetry.space_group_name_H-M   'P 1'
#
loop_
_entity.id
_entity.type
_entity.pdbx_description
1 polymer ?
#
loop_
_entity_poly.entity_id
_entity_poly.type
_entity_poly.pdbx_seq_one_letter_code
_entity_poly.pdbx_strand_id
1 'polypeptide(L)' 'GACSSALNELCDPYGIARDTTTGTLYIGDYSNDRVMMFLSGASSGTVVAGGTGSGTGSTQLFMPFGIYLDSATNSLLIAN' A
#
# COMPACT_ATOMS: atom_id res chain seq x y z
N GLY A 1 15.15 -8.98 6.65
CA GLY A 1 14.70 -8.46 7.95
C GLY A 1 13.46 -9.20 8.34
N ALA A 2 13.12 -9.25 9.62
CA ALA A 2 11.84 -9.82 10.03
C ALA A 2 10.70 -8.96 9.46
N CYS A 3 9.65 -9.61 8.98
CA CYS A 3 8.42 -8.94 8.63
C CYS A 3 7.80 -8.31 9.87
N SER A 4 7.60 -6.98 9.85
CA SER A 4 6.87 -6.27 10.88
C SER A 4 5.81 -5.36 10.27
N SER A 5 4.87 -4.91 11.09
CA SER A 5 3.85 -3.94 10.73
C SER A 5 4.32 -2.49 10.95
N ALA A 6 5.62 -2.24 11.15
CA ALA A 6 6.14 -0.88 11.29
C ALA A 6 5.92 -0.05 10.01
N LEU A 7 5.80 1.27 10.14
CA LEU A 7 5.47 2.14 9.00
C LEU A 7 6.67 2.42 8.08
N ASN A 8 7.87 2.07 8.52
CA ASN A 8 9.13 2.20 7.78
C ASN A 8 9.64 0.85 7.26
N GLU A 9 8.81 -0.20 7.34
CA GLU A 9 9.13 -1.55 6.89
C GLU A 9 7.98 -2.09 6.02
N LEU A 10 8.33 -3.02 5.13
CA LEU A 10 7.41 -3.74 4.27
C LEU A 10 7.70 -5.24 4.41
N CYS A 11 6.67 -6.07 4.27
CA CYS A 11 6.75 -7.52 4.31
C CYS A 11 6.27 -8.11 2.99
N ASP A 12 7.21 -8.72 2.26
CA ASP A 12 7.02 -9.30 0.93
C ASP A 12 6.21 -8.40 -0.03
N PRO A 13 6.56 -7.11 -0.22
CA PRO A 13 5.68 -6.20 -0.95
C PRO A 13 5.47 -6.60 -2.41
N TYR A 14 4.23 -6.47 -2.88
CA TYR A 14 3.82 -6.68 -4.27
C TYR A 14 3.04 -5.47 -4.78
N GLY A 15 3.28 -5.13 -6.04
CA GLY A 15 2.63 -4.00 -6.69
C GLY A 15 3.15 -2.65 -6.18
N ILE A 16 3.40 -1.75 -7.13
CA ILE A 16 3.77 -0.37 -6.85
C ILE A 16 3.12 0.54 -7.89
N ALA A 17 2.58 1.66 -7.42
CA ALA A 17 2.13 2.76 -8.27
C ALA A 17 2.79 4.06 -7.82
N ARG A 18 3.12 4.92 -8.78
CA ARG A 18 3.69 6.25 -8.54
C ARG A 18 2.75 7.31 -9.09
N ASP A 19 2.39 8.27 -8.25
CA ASP A 19 1.83 9.53 -8.73
C ASP A 19 2.96 10.32 -9.40
N THR A 20 2.85 10.54 -10.71
CA THR A 20 3.87 11.27 -11.48
C THR A 20 3.88 12.77 -11.19
N THR A 21 2.79 13.31 -10.64
CA THR A 21 2.65 14.73 -10.31
C THR A 21 3.29 15.04 -8.98
N THR A 22 3.00 14.24 -7.95
CA THR A 22 3.52 14.48 -6.58
C THR A 22 4.77 13.67 -6.25
N GLY A 23 5.05 12.61 -7.00
CA GLY A 23 6.11 11.65 -6.69
C GLY A 23 5.75 10.66 -5.58
N THR A 24 4.52 10.69 -5.08
CA THR A 24 4.02 9.77 -4.04
C THR A 24 4.02 8.33 -4.55
N LEU A 25 4.46 7.40 -3.70
CA LEU A 25 4.43 5.97 -3.97
C LEU A 25 3.32 5.29 -3.18
N TYR A 26 2.63 4.36 -3.82
CA TYR A 26 1.67 3.45 -3.20
C TYR A 26 2.19 2.03 -3.40
N ILE A 27 2.33 1.28 -2.31
CA ILE A 27 2.96 -0.05 -2.31
C ILE A 27 2.04 -1.03 -1.61
N GLY A 28 1.84 -2.20 -2.22
CA GLY A 28 1.09 -3.29 -1.61
C GLY A 28 2.02 -4.00 -0.65
N ASP A 29 1.75 -3.84 0.64
CA ASP A 29 2.49 -4.52 1.70
C ASP A 29 1.78 -5.85 1.97
N TYR A 30 2.01 -6.77 1.02
CA TYR A 30 1.24 -7.99 0.77
C TYR A 30 1.02 -8.84 2.01
N SER A 31 2.10 -9.22 2.69
CA SER A 31 2.04 -10.12 3.86
C SER A 31 1.56 -9.39 5.13
N ASN A 32 1.46 -8.06 5.09
CA ASN A 32 0.85 -7.24 6.15
C ASN A 32 -0.60 -6.86 5.84
N ASP A 33 -1.18 -7.36 4.74
CA ASP A 33 -2.56 -7.10 4.32
C ASP A 33 -2.93 -5.61 4.30
N ARG A 34 -2.03 -4.78 3.78
CA ARG A 34 -2.20 -3.32 3.76
C ARG A 34 -1.62 -2.68 2.51
N VAL A 35 -2.07 -1.47 2.23
CA VAL A 35 -1.45 -0.59 1.23
C VAL A 35 -0.83 0.61 1.94
N MET A 36 0.44 0.86 1.62
CA MET A 36 1.26 1.90 2.22
C MET A 36 1.47 3.04 1.21
N MET A 37 1.33 4.28 1.67
CA MET A 37 1.64 5.49 0.93
C MET A 37 2.93 6.12 1.46
N PHE A 38 3.85 6.47 0.58
CA PHE A 38 5.10 7.18 0.90
C PHE A 38 5.19 8.47 0.09
N LEU A 39 5.26 9.61 0.78
CA LEU A 39 5.56 10.88 0.14
C LEU A 39 7.02 10.87 -0.36
N SER A 40 7.31 11.63 -1.41
CA SER A 40 8.67 11.72 -1.97
C SER A 40 9.67 12.14 -0.89
N GLY A 41 10.67 11.30 -0.64
CA GLY A 41 11.71 11.53 0.37
C GLY A 41 11.34 11.15 1.81
N ALA A 42 10.15 10.60 2.06
CA ALA A 42 9.76 10.14 3.39
C ALA A 42 10.48 8.84 3.77
N SER A 43 10.89 8.74 5.05
CA SER A 43 11.51 7.54 5.62
C SER A 43 10.49 6.56 6.24
N SER A 44 9.23 6.96 6.32
CA SER A 44 8.11 6.17 6.83
C SER A 44 6.85 6.47 6.03
N GLY A 45 6.00 5.47 5.86
CA GLY A 45 4.76 5.56 5.12
C GLY A 45 3.54 5.80 6.01
N THR A 46 2.37 5.76 5.39
CA THR A 46 1.06 5.81 6.04
C THR A 46 0.19 4.70 5.46
N VAL A 47 -0.55 3.98 6.31
CA VAL A 47 -1.54 3.00 5.84
C VAL A 47 -2.72 3.75 5.24
N VAL A 48 -3.02 3.50 3.97
CA VAL A 48 -4.17 4.11 3.26
C VAL A 48 -5.32 3.14 3.04
N ALA A 49 -5.07 1.84 3.14
CA ALA A 49 -6.08 0.78 3.14
C ALA A 49 -5.55 -0.48 3.84
N GLY A 50 -6.43 -1.29 4.42
CA GLY A 50 -6.07 -2.53 5.11
C GLY A 50 -5.39 -2.30 6.47
N GLY A 51 -4.59 -3.28 6.90
CA GLY A 51 -3.83 -3.23 8.16
C GLY A 51 -4.65 -3.53 9.43
N THR A 52 -5.91 -3.96 9.28
CA THR A 52 -6.81 -4.39 10.37
C THR A 52 -6.98 -5.91 10.41
N GLY A 53 -6.04 -6.64 9.81
CA GLY A 53 -6.06 -8.08 9.65
C GLY A 53 -6.66 -8.51 8.31
N SER A 54 -6.28 -9.73 7.91
CA SER A 54 -6.64 -10.35 6.64
C SER A 54 -8.16 -10.58 6.53
N GLY A 55 -8.82 -10.21 5.42
CA GLY A 55 -10.23 -10.54 5.21
C GLY A 55 -10.96 -9.74 4.13
N THR A 56 -12.29 -9.93 4.07
CA THR A 56 -13.19 -9.30 3.08
C THR A 56 -14.07 -8.19 3.68
N GLY A 57 -13.81 -7.80 4.93
CA GLY A 57 -14.49 -6.66 5.56
C GLY A 57 -14.15 -5.34 4.87
N SER A 58 -14.96 -4.31 5.08
CA SER A 58 -14.82 -3.01 4.39
C SER A 58 -13.51 -2.26 4.67
N THR A 59 -12.76 -2.66 5.70
CA THR A 59 -11.46 -2.09 6.06
C THR A 59 -10.32 -3.12 5.97
N GLN A 60 -10.64 -4.37 5.60
CA GLN A 60 -9.68 -5.45 5.52
C GLN A 60 -9.22 -5.62 4.08
N LEU A 61 -7.97 -6.03 3.93
CA LEU A 61 -7.43 -6.58 2.69
C LEU A 61 -6.96 -8.00 2.99
N PHE A 62 -6.66 -8.76 1.96
CA PHE A 62 -6.15 -10.11 1.98
C PHE A 62 -5.14 -10.20 0.85
N MET A 63 -3.85 -10.08 1.17
CA MET A 63 -2.78 -10.26 0.18
C MET A 63 -2.89 -9.32 -1.03
N PRO A 64 -2.95 -7.97 -0.82
CA PRO A 64 -3.10 -7.02 -1.93
C PRO A 64 -1.93 -7.14 -2.90
N PHE A 65 -2.22 -7.59 -4.12
CA PHE A 65 -1.20 -7.98 -5.09
C PHE A 65 -0.98 -6.91 -6.18
N GLY A 66 -2.09 -6.32 -6.64
CA GLY A 66 -2.08 -5.33 -7.72
C GLY A 66 -2.44 -3.95 -7.18
N ILE A 67 -1.67 -2.95 -7.59
CA ILE A 67 -1.98 -1.55 -7.33
C ILE A 67 -1.92 -0.78 -8.64
N TYR A 68 -2.96 0.00 -8.90
CA TYR A 68 -3.01 0.91 -10.03
C TYR A 68 -3.51 2.28 -9.55
N LEU A 69 -2.79 3.32 -9.95
CA LEU A 69 -3.20 4.70 -9.71
C LEU A 69 -3.73 5.28 -11.02
N ASP A 70 -5.01 5.64 -11.04
CA ASP A 70 -5.57 6.46 -12.10
C ASP A 70 -5.28 7.94 -11.79
N SER A 71 -4.27 8.48 -12.45
CA SER A 71 -3.86 9.88 -12.28
C SER A 71 -4.90 10.88 -12.78
N ALA A 72 -5.82 10.49 -13.67
CA ALA A 72 -6.84 11.40 -14.19
C ALA A 72 -7.94 11.67 -13.16
N THR A 73 -8.26 10.68 -12.32
CA THR A 73 -9.29 10.79 -11.28
C THR A 73 -8.72 10.84 -9.87
N ASN A 74 -7.40 10.66 -9.72
CA ASN A 74 -6.71 10.48 -8.44
C ASN A 74 -7.27 9.30 -7.62
N SER A 75 -7.65 8.22 -8.30
CA SER A 75 -8.21 7.00 -7.69
C SER A 75 -7.16 5.90 -7.60
N LEU A 76 -7.07 5.26 -6.44
CA LEU A 76 -6.24 4.08 -6.23
C LEU A 76 -7.08 2.80 -6.32
N LEU A 77 -6.79 1.96 -7.30
CA LEU A 77 -7.39 0.64 -7.44
C LEU A 77 -6.45 -0.40 -6.81
N ILE A 78 -7.02 -1.27 -5.97
CA ILE A 78 -6.31 -2.32 -5.25
C ILE A 78 -6.94 -3.65 -5.65
N ALA A 79 -6.14 -4.52 -6.26
CA ALA A 79 -6.51 -5.91 -6.49
C ALA A 79 -6.16 -6.71 -5.23
N ASN A 80 -7.22 -7.03 -4.49
CA ASN A 80 -7.24 -7.78 -3.24
C ASN A 80 -7.69 -9.21 -3.53
#